data_AF-A0A1L4FSX7-F1
#
_entry.id   AF-A0A1L4FSX7-F1
#
_cell.length_a   1.000
_cell.length_b   1.000
_cell.length_c   1.000
_cell.angle_alpha   90.00
_cell.angle_beta   90.00
_cell.angle_gamma   90.00
#
_symmetry.space_group_name_H-M   'P 1'
#
loop_
_entity.id
_entity.type
_entity.pdbx_description
1 polymer ?
#
loop_
_entity_poly.entity_id
_entity_poly.type
_entity_poly.pdbx_seq_one_letter_code
_entity_poly.pdbx_strand_id
1 'polypeptide(L)'
;MKFEKEQALNLLEKWNQNDKEQSLKSTVLQNSHIPEIYTVPFEIGVFEYFDYLKTLIQESENNLLDEIFEKLDYEIPDIAESNINIRCIHLKDDAFAKMDYLIENDYECPYHSKPPKRTIYKVLQHAEYHMIEDFLFEFHDQFKKEFTKELDL
;
A
#
# COMPACT_ATOMS: atom_id res chain seq x y z
N MET A 1 -22.06 -5.80 -0.88
CA MET A 1 -22.23 -6.86 -1.89
C MET A 1 -21.90 -8.21 -1.27
N LYS A 2 -22.72 -9.26 -1.47
CA LYS A 2 -22.43 -10.59 -0.89
C LYS A 2 -21.55 -11.40 -1.84
N PHE A 3 -20.62 -12.18 -1.31
CA PHE A 3 -19.75 -13.08 -2.08
C PHE A 3 -19.64 -14.47 -1.45
N GLU A 4 -19.11 -15.45 -2.19
CA GLU A 4 -18.74 -16.75 -1.65
C GLU A 4 -17.24 -16.76 -1.31
N LYS A 5 -16.87 -17.08 -0.06
CA LYS A 5 -15.47 -17.08 0.41
C LYS A 5 -14.54 -17.89 -0.48
N GLU A 6 -14.98 -19.09 -0.85
CA GLU A 6 -14.19 -20.00 -1.68
C GLU A 6 -13.90 -19.40 -3.06
N GLN A 7 -14.87 -18.72 -3.67
CA GLN A 7 -14.68 -18.04 -4.95
C GLN A 7 -13.65 -16.90 -4.83
N ALA A 8 -13.75 -16.07 -3.78
CA ALA A 8 -12.79 -14.99 -3.54
C ALA A 8 -11.37 -15.51 -3.28
N LEU A 9 -11.22 -16.54 -2.45
CA LEU A 9 -9.91 -17.13 -2.16
C LEU A 9 -9.29 -17.80 -3.41
N ASN A 10 -10.11 -18.49 -4.20
CA ASN A 10 -9.66 -19.09 -5.47
C ASN A 10 -9.24 -18.01 -6.48
N LEU A 11 -9.94 -16.87 -6.51
CA LEU A 11 -9.54 -15.74 -7.36
C LEU A 11 -8.18 -15.17 -6.92
N LEU A 12 -7.97 -14.97 -5.62
CA LEU A 12 -6.68 -14.51 -5.09
C LEU A 12 -5.54 -15.49 -5.42
N GLU A 13 -5.78 -16.80 -5.29
CA GLU A 13 -4.78 -17.80 -5.67
C GLU A 13 -4.45 -17.75 -7.16
N LYS A 14 -5.47 -17.62 -8.01
CA LYS A 14 -5.29 -17.45 -9.46
C LYS A 14 -4.51 -16.17 -9.78
N TRP A 15 -4.76 -15.08 -9.07
CA TRP A 15 -4.05 -13.81 -9.26
C TRP A 15 -2.55 -13.96 -8.94
N ASN A 16 -2.23 -14.57 -7.80
CA ASN A 16 -0.86 -14.88 -7.40
C ASN A 16 -0.15 -15.82 -8.38
N GLN A 17 -0.86 -16.77 -9.00
CA GLN A 17 -0.27 -17.65 -10.03
C GLN A 17 0.04 -16.93 -11.35
N ASN A 18 -0.57 -15.77 -11.60
CA ASN A 18 -0.45 -15.01 -12.86
C ASN A 18 0.23 -13.64 -12.66
N ASP A 19 0.89 -13.42 -11.51
CA ASP A 19 1.56 -12.16 -11.15
C ASP A 19 0.64 -10.93 -11.29
N LYS A 20 -0.67 -11.08 -11.03
CA LYS A 20 -1.64 -9.99 -11.20
C LYS A 20 -1.30 -8.82 -10.27
N GLU A 21 -0.80 -9.09 -9.07
CA GLU A 21 -0.33 -8.09 -8.12
C GLU A 21 0.77 -7.19 -8.70
N GLN A 22 1.71 -7.75 -9.48
CA GLN A 22 2.76 -6.97 -10.16
C GLN A 22 2.19 -6.12 -11.29
N SER A 23 1.23 -6.66 -12.02
CA SER A 23 0.52 -5.95 -13.09
C SER A 23 -0.29 -4.77 -12.53
N LEU A 24 -0.99 -4.97 -11.40
CA LEU A 24 -1.73 -3.92 -10.71
C LEU A 24 -0.80 -2.86 -10.14
N LYS A 25 0.29 -3.25 -9.46
CA LYS A 25 1.33 -2.33 -8.97
C LYS A 25 1.85 -1.44 -10.10
N SER A 26 2.25 -2.05 -11.21
CA SER A 26 2.78 -1.34 -12.37
C SER A 26 1.74 -0.38 -12.97
N THR A 27 0.48 -0.82 -13.05
CA THR A 27 -0.62 0.02 -13.54
C THR A 27 -0.86 1.22 -12.64
N VAL A 28 -0.86 1.03 -11.32
CA VAL A 28 -1.05 2.11 -10.35
C VAL A 28 0.09 3.11 -10.45
N LEU A 29 1.35 2.66 -10.34
CA LEU A 29 2.50 3.56 -10.41
C LEU A 29 2.56 4.35 -11.73
N GLN A 30 2.22 3.73 -12.87
CA GLN A 30 2.18 4.42 -14.17
C GLN A 30 1.10 5.49 -14.30
N ASN A 31 0.01 5.36 -13.54
CA ASN A 31 -1.13 6.29 -13.59
C ASN A 31 -1.18 7.25 -12.40
N SER A 32 -0.36 7.01 -11.38
CA SER A 32 -0.23 7.81 -10.17
C SER A 32 0.74 8.98 -10.36
N HIS A 33 0.73 9.90 -9.40
CA HIS A 33 1.76 10.93 -9.24
C HIS A 33 2.96 10.43 -8.42
N ILE A 34 2.92 9.17 -7.96
CA ILE A 34 3.89 8.60 -7.04
C ILE A 34 5.10 8.13 -7.84
N PRO A 35 6.31 8.62 -7.53
CA PRO A 35 7.49 8.20 -8.26
C PRO A 35 7.84 6.75 -7.94
N GLU A 36 8.12 5.96 -8.97
CA GLU A 36 8.63 4.59 -8.83
C GLU A 36 10.10 4.63 -8.35
N ILE A 37 10.27 4.67 -7.03
CA ILE A 37 11.58 4.66 -6.37
C ILE A 37 11.92 3.23 -5.94
N TYR A 38 13.01 2.68 -6.49
CA TYR A 38 13.45 1.31 -6.23
C TYR A 38 13.68 1.01 -4.73
N THR A 39 14.10 2.02 -3.96
CA THR A 39 14.37 1.85 -2.52
C THR A 39 13.13 1.91 -1.64
N VAL A 40 11.97 2.30 -2.20
CA VAL A 40 10.69 2.28 -1.50
C VAL A 40 10.05 0.90 -1.66
N PRO A 41 9.73 0.19 -0.56
CA PRO A 41 9.30 -1.21 -0.59
C PRO A 41 7.80 -1.37 -0.95
N PHE A 42 7.35 -0.76 -2.06
CA PHE A 42 5.97 -0.87 -2.54
C PHE A 42 5.50 -2.32 -2.69
N GLU A 43 6.38 -3.17 -3.22
CA GLU A 43 6.07 -4.59 -3.44
C GLU A 43 5.82 -5.35 -2.12
N ILE A 44 6.56 -5.01 -1.06
CA ILE A 44 6.36 -5.64 0.25
C ILE A 44 5.01 -5.19 0.83
N GLY A 45 4.67 -3.90 0.70
CA GLY A 45 3.36 -3.37 1.08
C GLY A 45 2.21 -4.07 0.33
N VAL A 46 2.37 -4.36 -0.96
CA VAL A 46 1.37 -5.16 -1.71
C VAL A 46 1.24 -6.56 -1.13
N PHE A 47 2.34 -7.25 -0.83
CA PHE A 47 2.25 -8.61 -0.26
C PHE A 47 1.52 -8.63 1.09
N GLU A 48 1.84 -7.69 1.98
CA GLU A 48 1.14 -7.58 3.26
C GLU A 48 -0.34 -7.23 3.08
N TYR A 49 -0.68 -6.34 2.16
CA TYR A 49 -2.08 -6.04 1.80
C TYR A 49 -2.86 -7.29 1.41
N PHE A 50 -2.28 -8.19 0.61
CA PHE A 50 -2.93 -9.45 0.24
C PHE A 50 -3.08 -10.42 1.42
N ASP A 51 -2.10 -10.48 2.33
CA ASP A 51 -2.19 -11.30 3.53
C ASP A 51 -3.30 -10.83 4.48
N TYR A 52 -3.44 -9.51 4.67
CA TYR A 52 -4.56 -8.92 5.41
C TYR A 52 -5.90 -9.22 4.74
N LEU A 53 -6.01 -9.00 3.42
CA LEU A 53 -7.24 -9.31 2.67
C LEU A 53 -7.67 -10.78 2.83
N LYS A 54 -6.71 -11.71 2.70
CA LYS A 54 -6.97 -13.13 2.84
C LYS A 54 -7.49 -13.47 4.24
N THR A 55 -6.91 -12.86 5.26
CA THR A 55 -7.34 -13.01 6.66
C THR A 55 -8.76 -12.49 6.84
N LEU A 56 -9.05 -11.28 6.36
CA LEU A 56 -10.39 -10.67 6.45
C LEU A 56 -11.46 -11.49 5.71
N ILE A 57 -11.15 -12.06 4.55
CA ILE A 57 -12.06 -12.97 3.82
C ILE A 57 -12.34 -14.23 4.65
N GLN A 58 -11.31 -14.84 5.23
CA GLN A 58 -11.45 -16.06 6.04
C GLN A 58 -12.28 -15.81 7.30
N GLU A 59 -12.10 -14.66 7.95
CA GLU A 59 -12.77 -14.30 9.19
C GLU A 59 -14.17 -13.68 9.00
N SER A 60 -14.50 -13.17 7.82
CA SER A 60 -15.79 -12.50 7.56
C SER A 60 -16.99 -13.40 7.86
N GLU A 61 -17.88 -13.00 8.78
CA GLU A 61 -19.06 -13.80 9.11
C GLU A 61 -20.20 -13.61 8.10
N ASN A 62 -20.34 -12.39 7.57
CA ASN A 62 -21.49 -11.97 6.76
C ASN A 62 -21.23 -12.07 5.24
N ASN A 63 -19.99 -12.36 4.86
CA ASN A 63 -19.51 -12.38 3.47
C ASN A 63 -19.88 -11.12 2.70
N LEU A 64 -19.72 -9.94 3.32
CA LEU A 64 -19.94 -8.65 2.69
C LEU A 64 -18.61 -8.11 2.18
N LEU A 65 -18.46 -8.05 0.86
CA LEU A 65 -17.21 -7.63 0.23
C LEU A 65 -16.88 -6.16 0.53
N ASP A 66 -17.91 -5.29 0.54
CA ASP A 66 -17.74 -3.88 0.90
C ASP A 66 -17.23 -3.70 2.32
N GLU A 67 -17.71 -4.51 3.29
CA GLU A 67 -17.24 -4.47 4.67
C GLU A 67 -15.77 -4.91 4.78
N ILE A 68 -15.34 -5.88 3.97
CA ILE A 68 -13.94 -6.31 3.91
C ILE A 68 -13.07 -5.20 3.33
N PHE A 69 -13.51 -4.56 2.25
CA PHE A 69 -12.77 -3.46 1.65
C PHE A 69 -12.68 -2.25 2.56
N GLU A 70 -13.75 -1.89 3.25
CA GLU A 70 -13.72 -0.85 4.28
C GLU A 70 -12.72 -1.18 5.39
N LYS A 71 -12.72 -2.42 5.90
CA LYS A 71 -11.73 -2.84 6.90
C LYS A 71 -10.31 -2.75 6.36
N LEU A 72 -10.07 -3.23 5.15
CA LEU A 72 -8.75 -3.22 4.54
C LEU A 72 -8.23 -1.81 4.29
N ASP A 73 -9.11 -0.87 3.91
CA ASP A 73 -8.79 0.56 3.78
C ASP A 73 -8.28 1.15 5.12
N TYR A 74 -8.89 0.76 6.25
CA TYR A 74 -8.40 1.15 7.58
C TYR A 74 -7.04 0.57 7.96
N GLU A 75 -6.63 -0.56 7.39
CA GLU A 75 -5.32 -1.19 7.68
C GLU A 75 -4.18 -0.59 6.84
N ILE A 76 -4.48 0.16 5.77
CA ILE A 76 -3.46 0.72 4.86
C ILE A 76 -2.38 1.53 5.60
N PRO A 77 -2.70 2.44 6.53
CA PRO A 77 -1.68 3.17 7.29
C PRO A 77 -0.76 2.25 8.11
N ASP A 78 -1.31 1.20 8.73
CA ASP A 78 -0.54 0.25 9.54
C ASP A 78 0.38 -0.63 8.67
N ILE A 79 -0.10 -1.01 7.48
CA ILE A 79 0.73 -1.68 6.47
C ILE A 79 1.85 -0.74 6.02
N ALA A 80 1.55 0.53 5.71
CA ALA A 80 2.55 1.50 5.28
C ALA A 80 3.63 1.71 6.35
N GLU A 81 3.24 1.90 7.61
CA GLU A 81 4.18 2.10 8.72
C GLU A 81 5.04 0.85 8.98
N SER A 82 4.47 -0.35 8.87
CA SER A 82 5.21 -1.61 9.05
C SER A 82 6.27 -1.85 7.97
N ASN A 83 6.09 -1.24 6.79
CA ASN A 83 6.96 -1.43 5.64
C ASN A 83 8.01 -0.33 5.43
N ILE A 84 8.01 0.74 6.22
CA ILE A 84 9.05 1.78 6.07
C ILE A 84 10.46 1.20 6.30
N ASN A 85 11.45 1.71 5.56
CA ASN A 85 12.80 1.21 5.72
C ASN A 85 13.42 1.70 7.04
N ILE A 86 13.46 0.80 8.03
CA ILE A 86 14.11 1.06 9.32
C ILE A 86 15.64 0.87 9.27
N ARG A 87 16.16 0.24 8.21
CA ARG A 87 17.60 -0.02 8.05
C ARG A 87 18.22 1.11 7.22
N CYS A 88 18.97 1.97 7.91
CA CYS A 88 19.58 3.20 7.40
C CYS A 88 20.46 3.10 6.14
N ILE A 89 20.72 1.91 5.60
CA ILE A 89 21.67 1.70 4.50
C ILE A 89 21.07 2.17 3.16
N HIS A 90 19.81 1.86 2.89
CA HIS A 90 19.13 2.23 1.63
C HIS A 90 18.24 3.45 1.76
N LEU A 91 17.97 3.91 2.99
CA LEU A 91 17.06 5.02 3.19
C LEU A 91 17.56 6.32 2.54
N LYS A 92 18.89 6.51 2.51
CA LYS A 92 19.55 7.67 1.88
C LYS A 92 19.62 7.58 0.36
N ASP A 93 19.46 6.39 -0.19
CA ASP A 93 19.32 6.24 -1.63
C ASP A 93 18.01 6.93 -2.03
N ASP A 94 18.04 7.65 -3.15
CA ASP A 94 16.90 8.42 -3.66
C ASP A 94 16.36 9.50 -2.68
N ALA A 95 17.20 9.95 -1.73
CA ALA A 95 16.78 10.92 -0.71
C ALA A 95 16.20 12.22 -1.30
N PHE A 96 16.72 12.69 -2.43
CA PHE A 96 16.17 13.87 -3.11
C PHE A 96 14.76 13.61 -3.62
N ALA A 97 14.53 12.51 -4.35
CA ALA A 97 13.20 12.17 -4.86
C ALA A 97 12.18 11.97 -3.72
N LYS A 98 12.59 11.36 -2.60
CA LYS A 98 11.76 11.23 -1.40
C LYS A 98 11.42 12.58 -0.76
N MET A 99 12.37 13.51 -0.71
CA MET A 99 12.12 14.86 -0.20
C MET A 99 11.25 15.69 -1.16
N ASP A 100 11.50 15.59 -2.47
CA ASP A 100 10.71 16.26 -3.50
C ASP A 100 9.26 15.79 -3.42
N TYR A 101 9.02 14.49 -3.25
CA TYR A 101 7.68 13.94 -3.04
C TYR A 101 6.94 14.58 -1.85
N LEU A 102 7.61 14.70 -0.69
CA LEU A 102 7.01 15.35 0.48
C LEU A 102 6.66 16.82 0.21
N ILE A 103 7.53 17.55 -0.50
CA ILE A 103 7.35 18.97 -0.81
C ILE A 103 6.22 19.17 -1.82
N GLU A 104 6.18 18.36 -2.87
CA GLU A 104 5.20 18.48 -3.95
C GLU A 104 3.77 18.16 -3.50
N ASN A 105 3.62 17.28 -2.50
CA ASN A 105 2.33 16.89 -1.95
C ASN A 105 1.93 17.66 -0.67
N ASP A 106 2.65 18.75 -0.35
CA ASP A 106 2.40 19.60 0.83
C ASP A 106 2.31 18.81 2.15
N TYR A 107 3.01 17.66 2.25
CA TYR A 107 3.02 16.88 3.47
C TYR A 107 3.75 17.66 4.56
N GLU A 108 3.01 18.00 5.62
CA GLU A 108 3.61 18.58 6.81
C GLU A 108 4.66 17.61 7.33
N CYS A 109 5.92 18.00 7.24
CA CYS A 109 6.95 17.30 7.97
C CYS A 109 6.58 17.44 9.46
N PRO A 110 6.22 16.37 10.19
CA PRO A 110 5.55 16.45 11.49
C PRO A 110 6.45 17.00 12.62
N TYR A 111 7.59 17.57 12.24
CA TYR A 111 8.68 17.98 13.11
C TYR A 111 8.91 19.50 13.10
N HIS A 112 7.91 20.31 12.72
CA HIS A 112 7.91 21.78 12.79
C HIS A 112 8.06 22.33 14.24
N SER A 113 7.87 21.52 15.28
CA SER A 113 7.93 21.94 16.69
C SER A 113 9.11 21.35 17.49
N LYS A 114 10.26 22.07 17.50
CA LYS A 114 11.44 21.97 18.40
C LYS A 114 12.24 20.63 18.41
N PRO A 115 13.59 20.68 18.53
CA PRO A 115 14.46 19.53 18.24
C PRO A 115 14.62 18.58 19.44
N PRO A 116 14.77 17.28 19.16
CA PRO A 116 16.04 16.67 19.53
C PRO A 116 16.64 15.90 18.34
N LYS A 117 17.93 16.16 18.09
CA LYS A 117 18.82 15.46 17.12
C LYS A 117 18.08 14.86 15.91
N ARG A 118 17.68 15.78 15.03
CA ARG A 118 17.14 15.54 13.69
C ARG A 118 18.11 14.66 12.91
N THR A 119 17.67 13.48 12.51
CA THR A 119 18.41 12.72 11.51
C THR A 119 17.63 12.81 10.21
N ILE A 120 18.33 13.07 9.10
CA ILE A 120 17.77 12.98 7.76
C ILE A 120 16.98 11.67 7.57
N TYR A 121 17.38 10.61 8.27
CA TYR A 121 16.68 9.34 8.28
C TYR A 121 15.21 9.41 8.74
N LYS A 122 14.86 10.22 9.75
CA LYS A 122 13.45 10.34 10.15
C LYS A 122 12.59 11.04 9.10
N VAL A 123 13.15 12.02 8.41
CA VAL A 123 12.47 12.71 7.31
C VAL A 123 12.26 11.76 6.14
N LEU A 124 13.27 10.94 5.83
CA LEU A 124 13.17 9.96 4.74
C LEU A 124 12.23 8.80 5.09
N GLN A 125 12.16 8.36 6.35
CA GLN A 125 11.14 7.42 6.82
C GLN A 125 9.73 7.99 6.66
N HIS A 126 9.56 9.27 7.01
CA HIS A 126 8.30 9.98 6.83
C HIS A 126 7.89 10.08 5.36
N ALA A 127 8.85 10.30 4.47
CA ALA A 127 8.62 10.25 3.03
C ALA A 127 8.19 8.85 2.56
N GLU A 128 8.93 7.80 2.93
CA GLU A 128 8.57 6.43 2.54
C GLU A 128 7.20 6.01 3.06
N TYR A 129 6.85 6.37 4.29
CA TYR A 129 5.51 6.14 4.84
C TYR A 129 4.42 6.67 3.92
N HIS A 130 4.45 7.97 3.60
CA HIS A 130 3.41 8.57 2.77
C HIS A 130 3.44 8.05 1.33
N MET A 131 4.62 7.80 0.77
CA MET A 131 4.71 7.18 -0.55
C MET A 131 4.02 5.81 -0.58
N ILE A 132 4.29 4.95 0.40
CA ILE A 132 3.67 3.61 0.48
C ILE A 132 2.17 3.74 0.75
N GLU A 133 1.77 4.61 1.67
CA GLU A 133 0.37 4.86 2.03
C GLU A 133 -0.45 5.32 0.82
N ASP A 134 -0.01 6.38 0.14
CA ASP A 134 -0.68 6.91 -1.05
C ASP A 134 -0.75 5.86 -2.16
N PHE A 135 0.32 5.10 -2.34
CA PHE A 135 0.36 4.01 -3.31
C PHE A 135 -0.65 2.93 -2.96
N LEU A 136 -0.76 2.54 -1.70
CA LEU A 136 -1.68 1.51 -1.24
C LEU A 136 -3.14 1.96 -1.34
N PHE A 137 -3.45 3.24 -1.14
CA PHE A 137 -4.79 3.77 -1.40
C PHE A 137 -5.16 3.70 -2.88
N GLU A 138 -4.28 4.18 -3.78
CA GLU A 138 -4.52 4.08 -5.22
C GLU A 138 -4.60 2.60 -5.68
N PHE A 139 -3.77 1.74 -5.09
CA PHE A 139 -3.79 0.31 -5.31
C PHE A 139 -5.09 -0.33 -4.83
N HIS A 140 -5.59 0.04 -3.66
CA HIS A 140 -6.84 -0.47 -3.10
C HIS A 140 -8.02 -0.17 -4.02
N ASP A 141 -8.12 1.06 -4.55
CA ASP A 141 -9.17 1.45 -5.46
C ASP A 141 -9.14 0.64 -6.77
N GLN A 142 -7.96 0.51 -7.37
CA GLN A 142 -7.79 -0.25 -8.60
C GLN A 142 -8.01 -1.76 -8.37
N PHE A 143 -7.55 -2.28 -7.24
CA PHE A 143 -7.78 -3.65 -6.79
C PHE A 143 -9.28 -3.92 -6.65
N LYS A 144 -10.00 -3.10 -5.87
CA LYS A 144 -11.44 -3.24 -5.60
C LYS A 144 -12.25 -3.32 -6.88
N LYS A 145 -11.93 -2.46 -7.85
CA LYS A 145 -12.57 -2.43 -9.17
C LYS A 145 -12.34 -3.72 -9.95
N GLU A 146 -11.08 -4.17 -10.06
CA GLU A 146 -10.73 -5.37 -10.82
C GLU A 146 -11.26 -6.65 -10.14
N PHE A 147 -11.16 -6.73 -8.80
CA PHE A 147 -11.59 -7.88 -8.03
C PHE A 147 -13.10 -8.06 -8.04
N THR A 148 -13.86 -6.98 -7.86
CA THR A 148 -15.33 -6.99 -7.97
C THR A 148 -15.77 -7.44 -9.35
N LYS A 149 -15.15 -6.88 -10.40
CA LYS A 149 -15.43 -7.22 -11.79
C LYS A 149 -15.14 -8.69 -12.10
N GLU A 150 -14.02 -9.24 -11.65
CA GLU A 150 -13.65 -10.64 -11.91
C GLU A 150 -14.42 -11.65 -11.06
N LEU A 151 -15.03 -11.22 -9.95
CA LEU A 151 -15.98 -12.03 -9.20
C LEU A 151 -17.38 -12.08 -9.85
N ASP A 152 -17.60 -11.38 -10.97
CA ASP A 152 -18.91 -11.20 -11.60
C ASP A 152 -19.97 -10.62 -10.65
N LEU A 153 -19.53 -9.73 -9.74
CA LEU A 153 -20.39 -9.07 -8.75
C LEU A 153 -20.67 -7.60 -9.08
#